data_AF-A0A7G9T494-F1
#
_entry.id   AF-A0A7G9T494-F1
#
_cell.length_a   1.000
_cell.length_b   1.000
_cell.length_c   1.000
_cell.angle_alpha   90.00
_cell.angle_beta   90.00
_cell.angle_gamma   90.00
#
_symmetry.space_group_name_H-M   'P 1'
#
loop_
_entity.id
_entity.type
_entity.pdbx_description
1 polymer ?
#
loop_
_entity_poly.entity_id
_entity_poly.type
_entity_poly.pdbx_seq_one_letter_code
_entity_poly.pdbx_strand_id
1 'polypeptide(L)' 'MTRFIESMVQTNSVAMIGFALILVFGVPTGVYLTGHTMLRSFPKLFNALHWLFGTYVAFVFVSGVVTLLGGKF' A
#
# COMPACT_ATOMS: atom_id res chain seq x y z
N MET A 1 17.17 -22.80 22.70
CA MET A 1 15.70 -22.57 22.69
C MET A 1 15.36 -21.13 22.30
N THR A 2 16.00 -20.11 22.90
CA THR A 2 15.75 -18.68 22.63
C THR A 2 15.90 -18.28 21.15
N ARG A 3 16.99 -18.68 20.48
CA ARG A 3 17.23 -18.36 19.06
C ARG A 3 16.19 -18.92 18.08
N PHE A 4 15.54 -20.03 18.44
CA PHE A 4 14.50 -20.66 17.62
C PHE A 4 13.17 -19.90 17.70
N ILE A 5 12.87 -19.31 18.86
CA ILE A 5 11.70 -18.44 19.05
C ILE A 5 11.90 -17.13 18.29
N GLU A 6 13.10 -16.54 18.38
CA GLU A 6 13.47 -15.32 17.62
C GLU A 6 13.33 -15.51 16.11
N SER A 7 13.79 -16.64 15.56
CA SER A 7 13.69 -16.92 14.12
C SER A 7 12.23 -17.09 13.66
N MET A 8 11.37 -17.69 14.48
CA MET A 8 9.94 -17.76 14.19
C MET A 8 9.26 -16.38 14.22
N VAL A 9 9.55 -15.59 15.26
CA VAL A 9 8.98 -14.24 15.40
C VAL A 9 9.40 -13.36 14.23
N GLN A 10 10.67 -13.42 13.82
CA GLN A 10 11.18 -12.67 12.69
C GLN A 10 10.50 -13.08 11.37
N THR A 11 10.32 -14.38 11.13
CA THR A 11 9.66 -14.89 9.91
C THR A 11 8.21 -14.43 9.82
N ASN A 12 7.46 -14.52 10.93
CA ASN A 12 6.08 -14.05 11.01
C ASN A 12 5.98 -12.53 10.80
N SER A 13 6.91 -11.77 11.37
CA SER A 13 6.95 -10.31 11.23
C SER A 13 7.19 -9.89 9.78
N VAL A 14 8.14 -10.54 9.09
CA VAL A 14 8.41 -10.28 7.67
C VAL A 14 7.21 -10.63 6.80
N ALA A 15 6.55 -11.76 7.06
CA ALA A 15 5.34 -12.14 6.34
C ALA A 15 4.19 -11.13 6.53
N MET A 16 3.99 -10.65 7.75
CA MET A 16 2.96 -9.64 8.06
C MET A 16 3.25 -8.30 7.38
N ILE A 17 4.51 -7.84 7.40
CA ILE A 17 4.91 -6.61 6.69
C ILE A 17 4.69 -6.79 5.19
N GLY A 18 5.10 -7.92 4.61
CA GLY A 18 4.87 -8.24 3.20
C GLY A 18 3.39 -8.21 2.83
N PHE A 19 2.53 -8.84 3.63
CA PHE A 19 1.09 -8.84 3.43
C PHE A 19 0.50 -7.42 3.51
N ALA A 20 0.91 -6.62 4.49
CA ALA A 20 0.48 -5.23 4.63
C ALA A 20 0.88 -4.38 3.41
N LEU A 21 2.11 -4.54 2.91
CA LEU A 21 2.57 -3.84 1.71
C LEU A 21 1.78 -4.24 0.46
N ILE A 22 1.42 -5.51 0.33
CA ILE A 22 0.56 -5.97 -0.77
C ILE A 22 -0.82 -5.33 -0.68
N LEU A 23 -1.43 -5.26 0.50
CA LEU A 23 -2.75 -4.66 0.65
C LEU A 23 -2.74 -3.14 0.42
N VAL A 24 -1.71 -2.45 0.92
CA VAL A 24 -1.61 -0.98 0.84
C VAL A 24 -1.12 -0.52 -0.53
N PHE A 25 -0.17 -1.19 -1.15
CA PHE A 25 0.38 -0.77 -2.44
C PHE A 25 0.00 -1.68 -3.59
N GLY A 26 0.08 -3.00 -3.40
CA GLY A 26 -0.17 -3.98 -4.44
C GLY A 26 -1.60 -3.93 -4.98
N VAL A 27 -2.59 -4.03 -4.10
CA VAL A 27 -4.02 -4.05 -4.49
C VAL A 27 -4.43 -2.75 -5.19
N PRO A 28 -4.17 -1.54 -4.63
CA PRO A 28 -4.53 -0.30 -5.31
C PRO A 28 -3.82 -0.10 -6.65
N THR A 29 -2.55 -0.51 -6.75
CA THR A 29 -1.80 -0.47 -8.01
C THR A 29 -2.42 -1.40 -9.05
N GLY A 30 -2.80 -2.61 -8.67
CA GLY A 30 -3.50 -3.55 -9.55
C GLY A 30 -4.81 -2.96 -10.06
N VAL A 31 -5.64 -2.42 -9.17
CA VAL A 31 -6.90 -1.75 -9.53
C VAL A 31 -6.65 -0.57 -10.48
N TYR A 32 -5.66 0.27 -10.19
CA TYR A 32 -5.31 1.40 -11.04
C TYR A 32 -4.87 0.96 -12.44
N LEU A 33 -4.01 -0.06 -12.56
CA LEU A 33 -3.54 -0.57 -13.85
C LEU A 33 -4.65 -1.22 -14.68
N THR A 34 -5.51 -2.02 -14.03
CA THR A 34 -6.69 -2.61 -14.68
C THR A 34 -7.62 -1.51 -15.18
N GLY A 35 -7.94 -0.53 -14.34
CA GLY A 35 -8.78 0.59 -14.71
C GLY A 35 -8.15 1.49 -15.78
N HIS A 36 -6.83 1.72 -15.75
CA HIS A 36 -6.10 2.45 -16.78
C HIS A 36 -6.27 1.81 -18.15
N THR A 37 -6.24 0.47 -18.21
CA THR A 37 -6.42 -0.28 -19.46
C THR A 37 -7.87 -0.26 -19.92
N MET A 38 -8.82 -0.50 -19.01
CA MET A 38 -10.25 -0.61 -19.34
C MET A 38 -10.92 0.74 -19.64
N LEU A 39 -10.49 1.81 -18.97
CA LEU A 39 -11.13 3.13 -19.03
C LEU A 39 -10.49 4.07 -20.05
N ARG A 40 -9.53 3.59 -20.84
CA ARG A 40 -8.82 4.41 -21.83
C ARG A 40 -9.76 5.11 -22.82
N SER A 41 -10.88 4.47 -23.17
CA SER A 41 -11.91 5.03 -24.05
C SER A 41 -12.84 6.05 -23.37
N PHE A 42 -12.80 6.14 -22.03
CA PHE A 42 -13.66 6.99 -21.20
C PHE A 42 -12.81 8.04 -20.45
N PRO A 43 -12.41 9.14 -21.10
CA PRO A 43 -11.40 10.06 -20.57
C PRO A 43 -11.78 10.70 -19.23
N LYS A 44 -13.07 10.96 -18.99
CA LYS A 44 -13.56 11.48 -17.70
C LYS A 44 -13.39 10.47 -16.57
N LEU A 45 -13.71 9.20 -16.82
CA LEU A 45 -13.63 8.13 -15.83
C LEU A 45 -12.17 7.72 -15.58
N PHE A 46 -11.35 7.73 -16.61
CA PHE A 46 -9.90 7.59 -16.51
C PHE A 46 -9.27 8.67 -15.62
N ASN A 47 -9.62 9.95 -15.86
CA ASN A 47 -9.12 11.05 -15.06
C ASN A 47 -9.56 10.94 -13.59
N ALA A 48 -10.82 10.56 -13.35
CA ALA A 48 -11.32 10.33 -11.99
C ALA A 48 -10.53 9.21 -11.28
N LEU A 49 -10.27 8.08 -11.95
CA LEU A 49 -9.45 7.00 -11.40
C LEU A 49 -8.02 7.46 -11.12
N HIS A 50 -7.44 8.25 -12.01
CA HIS A 50 -6.09 8.80 -11.84
C HIS A 50 -5.99 9.73 -10.63
N TRP A 51 -6.93 10.65 -10.47
CA TRP A 51 -7.01 11.51 -9.30
C TRP A 51 -7.24 10.74 -8.01
N LEU A 52 -8.11 9.73 -8.03
CA LEU A 52 -8.38 8.88 -6.87
C LEU A 52 -7.12 8.13 -6.42
N PHE A 53 -6.41 7.50 -7.36
CA PHE A 53 -5.17 6.80 -7.08
C PHE A 53 -4.07 7.74 -6.58
N GLY A 54 -3.88 8.89 -7.24
CA GLY A 54 -2.90 9.90 -6.81
C GLY A 54 -3.18 10.43 -5.40
N THR A 55 -4.44 10.71 -5.08
CA THR A 55 -4.86 11.16 -3.75
C THR A 55 -4.61 10.08 -2.69
N TYR A 56 -4.91 8.82 -3.01
CA TYR A 56 -4.63 7.70 -2.13
C TYR A 56 -3.14 7.58 -1.81
N VAL A 57 -2.26 7.64 -2.83
CA VAL A 57 -0.81 7.56 -2.64
C VAL A 57 -0.30 8.72 -1.78
N ALA A 58 -0.79 9.94 -2.03
CA ALA A 58 -0.44 11.11 -1.22
C ALA A 58 -0.85 10.92 0.25
N PHE A 59 -2.06 10.42 0.50
CA PHE A 59 -2.56 10.12 1.85
C PHE A 59 -1.70 9.08 2.57
N VAL A 60 -1.36 7.96 1.91
CA VAL A 60 -0.50 6.91 2.50
C VAL A 60 0.89 7.45 2.81
N PHE A 61 1.46 8.24 1.90
CA PHE A 61 2.76 8.88 2.11
C PHE A 61 2.74 9.82 3.32
N VAL A 62 1.77 10.74 3.39
CA VAL A 62 1.62 11.67 4.52
C VAL A 62 1.40 10.91 5.82
N SER A 63 0.55 9.89 5.83
CA SER A 63 0.30 9.06 7.02
C SER A 63 1.56 8.33 7.48
N GLY A 64 2.36 7.81 6.55
CA GLY A 64 3.65 7.19 6.84
C GLY A 64 4.64 8.20 7.45
N VAL A 65 4.77 9.38 6.85
CA VAL A 65 5.62 10.46 7.37
C VAL A 65 5.16 10.92 8.76
N VAL A 66 3.86 11.14 8.96
CA VAL A 66 3.28 11.52 10.26
C VAL A 66 3.53 10.43 11.30
N THR A 67 3.44 9.15 10.93
CA THR A 67 3.74 8.05 11.85
C THR A 67 5.21 8.05 12.27
N LEU A 68 6.13 8.24 11.32
CA LEU A 68 7.57 8.28 11.57
C LEU A 68 7.98 9.51 12.40
N LEU A 69 7.38 10.67 12.16
CA LEU A 69 7.71 11.93 12.84
C LEU A 69 6.94 12.13 14.16
N GLY A 70 5.74 11.58 14.26
CA GLY A 70 4.80 11.76 15.37
C GLY A 70 5.04 10.82 16.56
N GLY A 71 5.81 9.75 16.38
CA GLY A 71 6.46 8.98 17.45
C GLY A 71 5.59 8.55 18.64
N LYS A 72 4.27 8.39 18.48
CA LYS A 72 3.37 7.94 19.55
C LYS A 72 2.51 6.77 19.09
N PHE A 73 3.06 5.58 19.28
CA PHE A 73 2.32 4.40 19.70
C PHE A 73 3.07 3.81 20.90
#